data_AF-A0A450WT11-F1
#
_entry.id   AF-A0A450WT11-F1
#
_cell.length_a   1.000
_cell.length_b   1.000
_cell.length_c   1.000
_cell.angle_alpha   90.00
_cell.angle_beta   90.00
_cell.angle_gamma   90.00
#
_symmetry.space_group_name_H-M   'P 1'
#
loop_
_entity.id
_entity.type
_entity.pdbx_description
1 polymer ?
#
loop_
_entity_poly.entity_id
_entity_poly.type
_entity_poly.pdbx_seq_one_letter_code
_entity_poly.pdbx_strand_id
1 'polypeptide(L)' 'MPQERNESKPTESIPTMTRLDPELYERVKRLAENSDRSLSRTVARLVENGLQHREEQLQRVA' A
#
# COMPACT_ATOMS: atom_id res chain seq x y z
N MET A 1 -0.60 -6.64 -43.08
CA MET A 1 -0.90 -7.16 -41.72
C MET A 1 -0.92 -5.96 -40.77
N PRO A 2 -2.07 -5.54 -40.20
CA PRO A 2 -2.06 -4.52 -39.16
C PRO A 2 -1.67 -5.16 -37.82
N GLN A 3 -0.70 -4.56 -37.14
CA GLN A 3 -0.25 -4.96 -35.81
C GLN A 3 -1.30 -4.52 -34.78
N GLU A 4 -1.90 -5.48 -34.06
CA GLU A 4 -2.81 -5.19 -32.96
C GLU A 4 -2.06 -4.44 -31.87
N ARG A 5 -2.48 -3.19 -31.63
CA ARG A 5 -1.97 -2.33 -30.56
C ARG A 5 -2.46 -2.93 -29.24
N ASN A 6 -1.57 -3.63 -28.54
CA ASN A 6 -1.84 -4.12 -27.18
C ASN A 6 -1.93 -2.90 -26.24
N GLU A 7 -3.12 -2.33 -26.13
CA GLU A 7 -3.41 -1.27 -25.16
C GLU A 7 -3.37 -1.89 -23.76
N SER A 8 -2.29 -1.63 -23.02
CA SER A 8 -2.18 -1.95 -21.60
C SER A 8 -3.33 -1.28 -20.86
N LYS A 9 -4.40 -2.04 -20.62
CA LYS A 9 -5.57 -1.62 -19.87
C LYS A 9 -5.08 -1.13 -18.49
N PRO A 10 -5.46 0.08 -18.03
CA PRO A 10 -5.12 0.51 -16.69
C PRO A 10 -5.70 -0.51 -15.72
N THR A 11 -4.84 -1.10 -14.88
CA THR A 11 -5.27 -2.01 -13.82
C THR A 11 -6.18 -1.21 -12.91
N GLU A 12 -7.49 -1.46 -13.03
CA GLU A 12 -8.49 -0.82 -12.19
C GLU A 12 -8.18 -1.18 -10.73
N SER A 13 -7.86 -0.17 -9.92
CA SER A 13 -7.63 -0.37 -8.49
C SER A 13 -8.95 -0.74 -7.84
N ILE A 14 -9.22 -2.03 -7.71
CA ILE A 14 -10.42 -2.54 -7.05
C ILE A 14 -10.31 -2.19 -5.55
N PRO A 15 -11.25 -1.42 -4.98
CA PRO A 15 -11.23 -1.12 -3.55
C PRO A 15 -11.44 -2.41 -2.77
N THR A 16 -10.41 -2.83 -2.03
CA THR A 16 -10.47 -4.01 -1.16
C THR A 16 -10.72 -3.56 0.27
N MET A 17 -11.75 -4.13 0.91
CA MET A 17 -12.01 -3.90 2.33
C MET A 17 -11.19 -4.87 3.17
N THR A 18 -10.30 -4.33 3.99
CA THR A 18 -9.53 -5.10 4.98
C THR A 18 -9.97 -4.67 6.37
N ARG A 19 -10.34 -5.64 7.22
CA ARG A 19 -10.67 -5.36 8.61
C ARG A 19 -9.37 -5.21 9.41
N LEU A 20 -9.15 -4.02 9.95
CA LEU A 20 -8.05 -3.75 10.88
C LEU A 20 -8.50 -4.01 12.31
N ASP A 21 -7.53 -4.35 13.16
CA ASP A 21 -7.71 -4.30 14.60
C ASP A 21 -8.11 -2.86 15.02
N PRO A 22 -9.02 -2.67 16.01
CA PRO A 22 -9.50 -1.35 16.38
C PRO A 22 -8.40 -0.40 16.88
N GLU A 23 -7.42 -0.90 17.64
CA GLU A 23 -6.31 -0.09 18.13
C GLU A 23 -5.39 0.32 16.98
N LEU A 24 -5.11 -0.62 16.08
CA LEU A 24 -4.32 -0.35 14.87
C LEU A 24 -5.01 0.69 13.98
N TYR A 25 -6.33 0.56 13.78
CA TYR A 25 -7.11 1.53 13.00
C TYR A 25 -6.99 2.94 13.57
N GLU A 26 -7.17 3.11 14.88
CA GLU A 26 -7.08 4.41 15.53
C GLU A 26 -5.68 5.02 15.41
N ARG A 27 -4.62 4.21 15.51
CA ARG A 27 -3.24 4.68 15.27
C ARG A 27 -3.05 5.17 13.83
N VAL A 28 -3.51 4.38 12.86
CA VAL A 28 -3.40 4.72 11.43
C VAL A 28 -4.22 5.96 11.09
N LYS A 29 -5.40 6.11 11.71
CA LYS A 29 -6.26 7.29 11.57
C LYS A 29 -5.54 8.56 12.05
N ARG A 30 -4.97 8.54 13.26
CA ARG A 30 -4.21 9.70 13.77
C ARG A 30 -3.02 10.03 12.88
N LEU A 31 -2.33 9.03 12.34
CA LEU A 31 -1.22 9.25 11.40
C LEU A 31 -1.68 9.90 10.10
N ALA A 32 -2.84 9.49 9.59
CA ALA A 32 -3.46 10.07 8.40
C ALA A 32 -3.86 11.53 8.64
N GLU A 33 -4.51 11.82 9.77
CA GLU A 33 -4.90 13.17 10.19
C GLU A 33 -3.68 14.09 10.36
N ASN A 34 -2.63 13.63 11.06
CA ASN A 34 -1.40 14.41 11.26
C ASN A 34 -0.62 14.67 9.96
N SER A 35 -0.82 13.86 8.92
CA SER A 35 -0.10 13.97 7.65
C SER A 35 -0.90 14.65 6.54
N ASP A 36 -2.12 15.13 6.83
CA ASP A 36 -3.10 15.62 5.86
C ASP A 36 -3.26 14.66 4.66
N ARG A 37 -3.35 13.36 4.96
CA ARG A 37 -3.41 12.30 3.95
C ARG A 37 -4.64 11.44 4.15
N SER A 38 -5.14 10.89 3.05
CA SER A 38 -6.16 9.85 3.09
C SER A 38 -5.65 8.61 3.83
N LEU A 39 -6.51 8.00 4.66
CA LEU A 39 -6.28 6.72 5.35
C LEU A 39 -5.70 5.64 4.43
N SER A 40 -6.24 5.50 3.21
CA SER A 40 -5.78 4.51 2.22
C SER A 40 -4.32 4.71 1.81
N ARG A 41 -3.90 5.94 1.49
CA ARG A 41 -2.48 6.27 1.23
C ARG A 41 -1.59 6.01 2.43
N THR A 42 -2.08 6.29 3.65
CA THR A 42 -1.31 6.06 4.87
C THR A 42 -1.05 4.57 5.08
N VAL A 43 -2.08 3.73 4.93
CA VAL A 43 -1.94 2.27 4.96
C VAL A 43 -0.97 1.79 3.89
N ALA A 44 -1.12 2.25 2.64
CA ALA A 44 -0.26 1.83 1.54
C ALA A 44 1.23 2.12 1.82
N ARG A 45 1.55 3.31 2.34
CA ARG A 45 2.92 3.65 2.74
C ARG A 45 3.46 2.80 3.88
N LEU A 46 2.63 2.54 4.90
CA LEU A 46 3.06 1.72 6.04
C LEU A 46 3.39 0.29 5.59
N VAL A 47 2.60 -0.26 4.67
CA VAL A 47 2.86 -1.58 4.08
C VAL A 47 4.14 -1.55 3.25
N GLU A 48 4.31 -0.57 2.35
CA GLU A 48 5.51 -0.43 1.53
C GLU A 48 6.79 -0.34 2.39
N ASN A 49 6.80 0.57 3.36
CA ASN A 49 7.93 0.75 4.28
C ASN A 49 8.21 -0.53 5.09
N GLY A 50 7.16 -1.21 5.56
CA GLY A 50 7.30 -2.45 6.33
C GLY A 50 7.88 -3.59 5.50
N LEU A 51 7.47 -3.71 4.24
CA LEU A 51 8.01 -4.69 3.29
C LEU A 51 9.47 -4.42 2.98
N GLN A 52 9.84 -3.15 2.72
CA GLN A 52 11.22 -2.75 2.48
C GLN A 52 12.11 -3.05 3.70
N HIS A 53 11.64 -2.73 4.91
CA HIS A 53 12.40 -3.02 6.13
C HIS A 53 12.60 -4.52 6.32
N ARG A 54 11.57 -5.34 6.05
CA ARG A 54 11.69 -6.80 6.12
C ARG A 54 12.67 -7.35 5.10
N GLU A 55 12.63 -6.85 3.87
CA GLU A 55 13.54 -7.27 2.80
C GLU A 55 15.00 -6.92 3.14
N GLU A 56 15.25 -5.72 3.66
CA GLU A 56 16.59 -5.31 4.11
C GLU A 56 17.10 -6.23 5.22
N GLN A 57 16.26 -6.56 6.21
CA GLN A 57 16.66 -7.45 7.30
C GLN A 57 17.02 -8.84 6.79
N LEU A 58 16.24 -9.39 5.84
CA LEU A 58 16.52 -10.69 5.24
C LEU A 58 17.84 -10.71 4.45
N GLN A 59 18.19 -9.62 3.77
CA GLN A 59 19.47 -9.50 3.06
C GLN A 59 20.68 -9.41 4.01
N ARG A 60 20.50 -8.90 5.23
CA ARG A 60 21.60 -8.75 6.21
C ARG A 60 21.94 -10.03 6.97
N VAL A 61 21.05 -11.03 6.98
CA VAL A 61 21.27 -12.34 7.63
C VAL A 61 21.65 -13.45 6.65
N ALA A 62 21.77 -13.15 5.35
CA ALA A 62 22.27 -14.05 4.30
C ALA A 62 23.77 -13.82 4.06
#